data_AF-A0A7X2IKN9-F1
#
_entry.id   AF-A0A7X2IKN9-F1
#
_cell.length_a   1.000
_cell.length_b   1.000
_cell.length_c   1.000
_cell.angle_alpha   90.00
_cell.angle_beta   90.00
_cell.angle_gamma   90.00
#
_symmetry.space_group_name_H-M   'P 1'
#
loop_
_entity.id
_entity.type
_entity.pdbx_description
1 polymer ?
#
loop_
_entity_poly.entity_id
_entity_poly.type
_entity_poly.pdbx_seq_one_letter_code
_entity_poly.pdbx_strand_id
1 'polypeptide(L)'
;MNADPVVVLLPGAFFALLFGIAATHKLLAWRVFQQQVTDYRVLPRALGTPAAAAIPAFEALVAAGWLDGATRAAAALASAALLCAYAWGMAWNLRRGRDTIDCGCGGADGTQVIRWALVVRNVLLALAALAALPLAAPGGLARQPGWVDWLSIDAGALVLMGTYIALNQVLANLPPQRVLD
;
A
#
# COMPACT_ATOMS: atom_id res chain seq x y z
N MET A 1 21.46 -11.37 12.63
CA MET A 1 22.33 -10.50 11.82
C MET A 1 22.07 -9.09 12.30
N ASN A 2 23.09 -8.39 12.77
CA ASN A 2 22.92 -7.02 13.27
C ASN A 2 23.06 -6.07 12.07
N ALA A 3 22.00 -5.35 11.75
CA ALA A 3 21.95 -4.43 10.61
C ALA A 3 21.89 -2.97 11.07
N ASP A 4 22.28 -2.07 10.18
CA ASP A 4 22.23 -0.63 10.44
C ASP A 4 20.78 -0.17 10.73
N PRO A 5 20.55 0.71 11.73
CA PRO A 5 19.21 1.16 12.09
C PRO A 5 18.41 1.75 10.93
N VAL A 6 19.06 2.48 10.02
CA VAL A 6 18.37 3.09 8.87
C VAL A 6 17.81 1.99 7.96
N VAL A 7 18.59 0.96 7.68
CA VAL A 7 18.17 -0.18 6.84
C VAL A 7 17.01 -0.95 7.47
N VAL A 8 17.03 -1.12 8.80
CA VAL A 8 15.97 -1.84 9.53
C VAL A 8 14.67 -1.04 9.62
N LEU A 9 14.75 0.27 9.84
CA LEU A 9 13.59 1.11 10.17
C LEU A 9 12.94 1.78 8.95
N LEU A 10 13.71 2.04 7.90
CA LEU A 10 13.23 2.71 6.69
C LEU A 10 12.03 2.02 6.03
N PRO A 11 12.00 0.68 5.84
CA PRO A 11 10.83 0.01 5.28
C PRO A 11 9.58 0.24 6.13
N GLY A 12 9.71 0.16 7.45
CA GLY A 12 8.61 0.39 8.38
C GLY A 12 8.08 1.81 8.30
N ALA A 13 8.95 2.82 8.26
CA ALA A 13 8.55 4.21 8.09
C ALA A 13 7.80 4.42 6.76
N PHE A 14 8.31 3.87 5.65
CA PHE A 14 7.66 3.97 4.35
C PHE A 14 6.28 3.29 4.33
N PHE A 15 6.16 2.05 4.80
CA PHE A 15 4.87 1.34 4.81
C PHE A 15 3.88 1.94 5.81
N ALA A 16 4.34 2.46 6.94
CA ALA A 16 3.50 3.19 7.88
C ALA A 16 2.88 4.44 7.22
N LEU A 17 3.69 5.22 6.48
CA LEU A 17 3.19 6.35 5.70
C LEU A 17 2.24 5.90 4.59
N LEU A 18 2.60 4.86 3.84
CA LEU A 18 1.79 4.32 2.73
C LEU A 18 0.39 3.93 3.19
N PHE A 19 0.30 3.06 4.19
CA PHE A 19 -0.99 2.58 4.69
C PHE A 19 -1.72 3.63 5.53
N GLY A 20 -1.00 4.47 6.27
CA GLY A 20 -1.60 5.57 7.05
C GLY A 20 -2.30 6.60 6.16
N ILE A 21 -1.64 7.03 5.08
CA ILE A 21 -2.24 7.94 4.08
C ILE A 21 -3.39 7.24 3.36
N ALA A 22 -3.21 5.98 2.95
CA ALA A 22 -4.24 5.21 2.27
C ALA A 22 -5.51 5.06 3.12
N ALA A 23 -5.37 4.73 4.41
CA ALA A 23 -6.49 4.63 5.35
C ALA A 23 -7.18 5.98 5.53
N THR A 24 -6.40 7.05 5.73
CA THR A 24 -6.91 8.41 5.95
C THR A 24 -7.74 8.89 4.75
N HIS A 25 -7.23 8.75 3.53
CA HIS A 25 -7.96 9.14 2.33
C HIS A 25 -9.28 8.37 2.16
N LYS A 26 -9.30 7.07 2.47
CA LYS A 26 -10.53 6.25 2.37
C LYS A 26 -11.55 6.60 3.44
N LEU A 27 -11.11 6.91 4.65
CA LEU A 27 -12.00 7.34 5.73
C LEU A 27 -12.59 8.72 5.44
N LEU A 28 -11.79 9.65 4.92
CA LEU A 28 -12.26 10.99 4.53
C LEU A 28 -13.22 10.95 3.33
N ALA A 29 -12.94 10.10 2.33
CA ALA A 29 -13.77 9.91 1.15
C ALA A 29 -14.65 8.66 1.25
N TRP A 30 -15.20 8.37 2.43
CA TRP A 30 -15.90 7.12 2.74
C TRP A 30 -16.92 6.66 1.70
N ARG A 31 -17.81 7.55 1.26
CA ARG A 31 -18.87 7.20 0.29
C ARG A 31 -18.29 6.79 -1.06
N VAL A 32 -17.22 7.48 -1.50
CA VAL A 32 -16.53 7.17 -2.76
C VAL A 32 -15.83 5.82 -2.64
N PHE A 33 -15.11 5.58 -1.54
CA PHE A 33 -14.44 4.30 -1.32
C PHE A 33 -15.41 3.12 -1.23
N GLN A 34 -16.54 3.29 -0.53
CA GLN A 34 -17.58 2.28 -0.46
C GLN A 34 -18.12 1.92 -1.86
N GLN A 35 -18.36 2.92 -2.70
CA GLN A 35 -18.78 2.70 -4.10
C GLN A 35 -17.72 1.94 -4.88
N GLN A 36 -16.45 2.37 -4.79
CA GLN A 36 -15.32 1.69 -5.44
C GLN A 36 -15.25 0.20 -5.04
N VAL A 37 -15.35 -0.13 -3.75
CA VAL A 37 -15.36 -1.53 -3.28
C VAL A 37 -16.52 -2.34 -3.88
N THR A 38 -17.71 -1.74 -3.97
CA THR A 38 -18.86 -2.42 -4.59
C THR A 38 -18.71 -2.59 -6.10
N ASP A 39 -18.04 -1.66 -6.78
CA ASP A 39 -17.81 -1.70 -8.22
C ASP A 39 -16.86 -2.83 -8.63
N TYR A 40 -15.96 -3.25 -7.74
CA TYR A 40 -15.12 -4.43 -7.98
C TYR A 40 -15.95 -5.72 -8.18
N ARG A 41 -17.19 -5.81 -7.67
CA ARG A 41 -18.08 -6.99 -7.78
C ARG A 41 -17.38 -8.33 -7.50
N VAL A 42 -16.40 -8.30 -6.60
CA VAL A 42 -15.68 -9.48 -6.11
C VAL A 42 -16.46 -10.17 -5.00
N LEU A 43 -17.16 -9.37 -4.18
CA LEU A 43 -17.93 -9.81 -3.03
C LEU A 43 -19.44 -9.74 -3.32
N PRO A 44 -20.26 -10.59 -2.67
CA PRO A 44 -21.71 -10.41 -2.62
C PRO A 44 -22.07 -9.00 -2.15
N ARG A 45 -23.18 -8.43 -2.66
CA ARG A 45 -23.62 -7.06 -2.34
C ARG A 45 -23.71 -6.81 -0.83
N ALA A 46 -24.16 -7.80 -0.05
CA ALA A 46 -24.26 -7.72 1.41
C ALA A 46 -22.90 -7.53 2.11
N LEU A 47 -21.81 -7.99 1.50
CA LEU A 47 -20.45 -7.89 2.04
C LEU A 47 -19.67 -6.66 1.56
N GLY A 48 -20.22 -5.86 0.63
CA GLY A 48 -19.53 -4.67 0.11
C GLY A 48 -19.26 -3.61 1.18
N THR A 49 -20.30 -3.22 1.93
CA THR A 49 -20.18 -2.24 3.03
C THR A 49 -19.27 -2.70 4.17
N PRO A 50 -19.40 -3.93 4.73
CA PRO A 50 -18.49 -4.36 5.79
C PRO A 50 -17.05 -4.49 5.29
N ALA A 51 -16.82 -4.90 4.03
CA ALA A 51 -15.48 -4.89 3.45
C ALA A 51 -14.92 -3.48 3.31
N ALA A 52 -15.72 -2.52 2.87
CA ALA A 52 -15.33 -1.11 2.80
C ALA A 52 -14.93 -0.54 4.17
N ALA A 53 -15.50 -1.04 5.28
CA ALA A 53 -15.13 -0.63 6.63
C ALA A 53 -13.87 -1.35 7.13
N ALA A 54 -13.81 -2.67 6.89
CA ALA A 54 -12.71 -3.51 7.34
C ALA A 54 -11.38 -3.11 6.70
N ILE A 55 -11.38 -2.79 5.40
CA ILE A 55 -10.16 -2.46 4.66
C ILE A 55 -9.37 -1.28 5.27
N PRO A 56 -9.92 -0.07 5.45
CA PRO A 56 -9.18 1.05 6.03
C PRO A 56 -8.80 0.79 7.50
N ALA A 57 -9.60 0.02 8.25
CA ALA A 57 -9.23 -0.41 9.59
C ALA A 57 -7.99 -1.33 9.58
N PHE A 58 -7.94 -2.30 8.66
CA PHE A 58 -6.75 -3.14 8.47
C PHE A 58 -5.55 -2.32 8.01
N GLU A 59 -5.72 -1.37 7.09
CA GLU A 59 -4.64 -0.47 6.67
C GLU A 59 -4.07 0.32 7.86
N ALA A 60 -4.92 0.90 8.71
CA ALA A 60 -4.49 1.63 9.90
C ALA A 60 -3.77 0.72 10.91
N LEU A 61 -4.26 -0.50 11.13
CA LEU A 61 -3.61 -1.48 12.00
C LEU A 61 -2.24 -1.91 11.46
N VAL A 62 -2.13 -2.14 10.15
CA VAL A 62 -0.86 -2.46 9.51
C VAL A 62 0.12 -1.29 9.63
N ALA A 63 -0.35 -0.06 9.42
CA ALA A 63 0.47 1.15 9.58
C ALA A 63 1.02 1.26 11.01
N ALA A 64 0.16 1.10 12.02
CA ALA A 64 0.58 1.11 13.42
C ALA A 64 1.54 -0.04 13.74
N GLY A 65 1.29 -1.23 13.20
CA GLY A 65 2.11 -2.42 13.42
C GLY A 65 3.55 -2.30 12.90
N TRP A 66 3.81 -1.43 11.92
CA TRP A 66 5.17 -1.15 11.44
C TRP A 66 5.98 -0.29 12.41
N LEU A 67 5.32 0.52 13.25
CA LEU A 67 5.97 1.45 14.18
C LEU A 67 6.55 0.72 15.38
N ASP A 68 5.90 -0.34 15.85
CA ASP A 68 6.37 -1.17 16.95
C ASP A 68 7.23 -2.36 16.47
N GLY A 69 8.46 -2.43 16.98
CA GLY A 69 9.40 -3.50 16.68
C GLY A 69 8.88 -4.90 16.99
N ALA A 70 8.01 -5.06 17.99
CA ALA A 70 7.43 -6.37 18.32
C ALA A 70 6.43 -6.87 17.26
N THR A 71 5.77 -5.96 16.54
CA THR A 71 4.72 -6.29 15.56
C THR A 71 5.18 -6.21 14.11
N ARG A 72 6.40 -5.71 13.83
CA ARG A 72 6.90 -5.52 12.45
C ARG A 72 6.79 -6.75 11.55
N ALA A 73 7.13 -7.93 12.06
CA ALA A 73 7.07 -9.15 11.26
C ALA A 73 5.61 -9.46 10.85
N ALA A 74 4.67 -9.31 11.79
CA ALA A 74 3.25 -9.46 11.50
C ALA A 74 2.74 -8.37 10.54
N ALA A 75 3.18 -7.12 10.72
CA ALA A 75 2.84 -6.01 9.84
C ALA A 75 3.37 -6.22 8.41
N ALA A 76 4.57 -6.77 8.23
CA ALA A 76 5.14 -7.11 6.94
C ALA A 76 4.31 -8.18 6.20
N LEU A 77 3.94 -9.26 6.90
CA LEU A 77 3.07 -10.31 6.35
C LEU A 77 1.67 -9.76 6.00
N ALA A 78 1.07 -8.97 6.89
CA ALA A 78 -0.22 -8.36 6.67
C ALA A 78 -0.20 -7.35 5.50
N SER A 79 0.88 -6.57 5.37
CA SER A 79 1.11 -5.67 4.23
C SER A 79 1.11 -6.44 2.92
N ALA A 80 1.90 -7.52 2.84
CA ALA A 80 1.98 -8.35 1.65
C ALA A 80 0.63 -9.00 1.32
N ALA A 81 -0.07 -9.54 2.31
CA ALA A 81 -1.39 -10.13 2.14
C ALA A 81 -2.41 -9.11 1.61
N LEU A 82 -2.44 -7.90 2.19
CA LEU A 82 -3.35 -6.83 1.80
C LEU A 82 -3.07 -6.34 0.37
N LEU A 83 -1.80 -6.10 0.04
CA LEU A 83 -1.38 -5.68 -1.31
C LEU A 83 -1.68 -6.76 -2.36
N CYS A 84 -1.48 -8.04 -2.03
CA CYS A 84 -1.86 -9.16 -2.88
C CYS A 84 -3.38 -9.26 -3.07
N ALA A 85 -4.18 -9.01 -2.02
CA ALA A 85 -5.65 -8.98 -2.14
C ALA A 85 -6.12 -7.87 -3.08
N TYR A 86 -5.54 -6.67 -2.97
CA TYR A 86 -5.77 -5.58 -3.93
C TYR A 86 -5.36 -5.95 -5.35
N ALA A 87 -4.14 -6.49 -5.53
CA ALA A 87 -3.63 -6.92 -6.82
C ALA A 87 -4.54 -7.97 -7.47
N TRP A 88 -5.01 -8.94 -6.68
CA TRP A 88 -5.93 -9.98 -7.14
C TRP A 88 -7.29 -9.40 -7.56
N GLY A 89 -7.89 -8.52 -6.75
CA GLY A 89 -9.16 -7.87 -7.09
C GLY A 89 -9.09 -7.05 -8.39
N MET A 90 -7.97 -6.36 -8.62
CA MET A 90 -7.71 -5.63 -9.87
C MET A 90 -7.52 -6.60 -11.05
N ALA A 91 -6.63 -7.59 -10.92
CA ALA A 91 -6.34 -8.56 -11.96
C ALA A 91 -7.60 -9.34 -12.39
N TRP A 92 -8.46 -9.69 -11.43
CA TRP A 92 -9.73 -10.37 -11.70
C TRP A 92 -10.69 -9.53 -12.54
N ASN A 93 -10.81 -8.23 -12.25
CA ASN A 93 -11.65 -7.32 -13.02
C ASN A 93 -11.07 -6.99 -14.40
N LEU A 94 -9.74 -6.84 -14.50
CA LEU A 94 -9.04 -6.66 -15.77
C LEU A 94 -9.25 -7.86 -16.71
N ARG A 95 -9.16 -9.09 -16.19
CA ARG A 95 -9.45 -10.32 -16.96
C ARG A 95 -10.91 -10.39 -17.45
N ARG A 96 -11.83 -9.69 -16.80
CA ARG A 96 -13.25 -9.57 -17.21
C ARG A 96 -13.50 -8.38 -18.15
N GLY A 97 -12.45 -7.68 -18.59
CA GLY A 97 -12.56 -6.49 -19.45
C GLY A 97 -13.15 -5.26 -18.73
N ARG A 98 -13.12 -5.24 -17.40
CA ARG A 98 -13.67 -4.13 -16.58
C ARG A 98 -12.57 -3.15 -16.18
N ASP A 99 -11.99 -2.49 -17.18
CA ASP A 99 -10.85 -1.58 -17.05
C ASP A 99 -11.21 -0.15 -16.63
N THR A 100 -12.50 0.18 -16.53
CA THR A 100 -12.99 1.53 -16.17
C THR A 100 -13.24 1.74 -14.67
N ILE A 101 -12.92 0.75 -13.83
CA ILE A 101 -13.09 0.81 -12.38
C ILE A 101 -11.96 1.64 -11.78
N ASP A 102 -12.26 2.53 -10.84
CA ASP A 102 -11.24 3.26 -10.09
C ASP A 102 -10.60 2.37 -9.01
N CYS A 103 -9.27 2.37 -8.95
CA CYS A 103 -8.50 1.62 -7.98
C CYS A 103 -8.56 2.17 -6.54
N GLY A 104 -9.05 3.40 -6.35
CA GLY A 104 -9.15 4.04 -5.03
C GLY A 104 -7.81 4.32 -4.35
N CYS A 105 -6.69 4.26 -5.07
CA CYS A 105 -5.34 4.47 -4.55
C CYS A 105 -4.92 5.96 -4.52
N GLY A 106 -5.83 6.89 -4.83
CA GLY A 106 -5.58 8.33 -4.71
C GLY A 106 -4.66 8.91 -5.78
N GLY A 107 -5.03 8.85 -7.06
CA GLY A 107 -4.45 9.76 -8.05
C GLY A 107 -4.71 11.22 -7.63
N ALA A 108 -3.79 12.14 -7.93
CA ALA A 108 -3.88 13.53 -7.46
C ALA A 108 -5.18 14.23 -7.90
N ASP A 109 -5.77 13.77 -9.01
CA ASP A 109 -7.01 14.29 -9.60
C ASP A 109 -8.25 13.43 -9.27
N GLY A 110 -8.13 12.47 -8.35
CA GLY A 110 -9.27 11.73 -7.80
C GLY A 110 -9.80 10.57 -8.64
N THR A 111 -9.24 10.29 -9.82
CA THR A 111 -9.61 9.10 -10.62
C THR A 111 -8.38 8.35 -11.11
N GLN A 112 -8.24 7.10 -10.71
CA GLN A 112 -7.17 6.24 -11.21
C GLN A 112 -7.73 4.88 -11.61
N VAL A 113 -7.96 4.70 -12.90
CA VAL A 113 -8.52 3.44 -13.43
C VAL A 113 -7.59 2.25 -13.19
N ILE A 114 -8.15 1.08 -12.92
CA ILE A 114 -7.38 -0.15 -12.72
C ILE A 114 -6.62 -0.51 -14.00
N ARG A 115 -5.35 -0.88 -13.85
CA ARG A 115 -4.46 -1.28 -14.95
C ARG A 115 -3.52 -2.40 -14.49
N TRP A 116 -2.99 -3.18 -15.44
CA TRP A 116 -1.98 -4.19 -15.13
C TRP A 116 -0.73 -3.61 -14.45
N ALA A 117 -0.37 -2.36 -14.77
CA ALA A 117 0.72 -1.66 -14.09
C ALA A 117 0.48 -1.52 -12.57
N LEU A 118 -0.77 -1.31 -12.13
CA LEU A 118 -1.11 -1.21 -10.70
C LEU A 118 -1.07 -2.58 -10.00
N VAL A 119 -1.41 -3.64 -10.73
CA VAL A 119 -1.23 -5.02 -10.25
C VAL A 119 0.25 -5.29 -9.99
N VAL A 120 1.11 -4.98 -10.97
CA VAL A 120 2.57 -5.14 -10.83
C VAL A 120 3.10 -4.28 -9.67
N ARG A 121 2.69 -3.02 -9.55
CA ARG A 121 3.06 -2.14 -8.43
C ARG A 121 2.76 -2.77 -7.08
N ASN A 122 1.53 -3.28 -6.89
CA ASN A 122 1.15 -3.90 -5.62
C ASN A 122 1.93 -5.19 -5.35
N VAL A 123 2.23 -5.99 -6.38
CA VAL A 123 3.08 -7.18 -6.24
C VAL A 123 4.50 -6.78 -5.83
N LEU A 124 5.10 -5.76 -6.44
CA LEU A 124 6.43 -5.28 -6.09
C LEU A 124 6.48 -4.75 -4.65
N LEU A 125 5.45 -4.01 -4.21
CA LEU A 125 5.34 -3.55 -2.83
C LEU A 125 5.15 -4.72 -1.86
N ALA A 126 4.38 -5.75 -2.23
CA ALA A 126 4.23 -6.95 -1.41
C ALA A 126 5.56 -7.69 -1.26
N LEU A 127 6.33 -7.85 -2.34
CA LEU A 127 7.67 -8.42 -2.30
C LEU A 127 8.63 -7.59 -1.45
N ALA A 128 8.57 -6.25 -1.54
CA ALA A 128 9.37 -5.37 -0.70
C ALA A 128 9.02 -5.50 0.80
N ALA A 129 7.74 -5.64 1.13
CA ALA A 129 7.31 -5.91 2.51
C ALA A 129 7.85 -7.25 3.01
N LEU A 130 7.79 -8.31 2.19
CA LEU A 130 8.33 -9.63 2.54
C LEU A 130 9.87 -9.60 2.66
N ALA A 131 10.56 -8.84 1.81
CA ALA A 131 12.01 -8.69 1.86
C ALA A 131 12.48 -8.01 3.17
N ALA A 132 11.61 -7.27 3.86
CA ALA A 132 11.89 -6.68 5.16
C ALA A 132 11.72 -7.67 6.34
N LEU A 133 11.15 -8.86 6.14
CA LEU A 133 10.95 -9.85 7.21
C LEU A 133 12.23 -10.25 7.96
N PRO A 134 13.38 -10.49 7.29
CA PRO A 134 14.61 -10.83 8.01
C PRO A 134 15.10 -9.70 8.93
N LEU A 135 14.73 -8.45 8.63
CA LEU A 135 15.08 -7.26 9.40
C LEU A 135 14.07 -6.98 10.53
N ALA A 136 12.91 -7.63 10.51
CA ALA A 136 11.82 -7.41 11.45
C ALA A 136 11.98 -8.18 12.77
N ALA A 137 13.06 -8.94 12.95
CA ALA A 137 13.32 -9.68 14.18
C ALA A 137 13.63 -8.74 15.36
N PRO A 138 13.06 -8.99 16.56
CA PRO A 138 13.39 -8.22 17.77
C PRO A 138 14.89 -8.27 18.05
N GLY A 139 15.50 -7.11 18.32
CA GLY A 139 16.93 -7.01 18.62
C GLY A 139 17.88 -7.05 17.41
N GLY A 140 17.38 -6.91 16.18
CA GLY A 140 18.21 -6.89 14.96
C GLY A 140 19.03 -5.61 14.73
N LEU A 141 18.93 -4.62 15.62
CA LEU A 141 19.65 -3.35 15.51
C LEU A 141 21.10 -3.50 15.96
N ALA A 142 22.06 -3.09 15.13
CA ALA A 142 23.48 -3.11 15.49
C ALA A 142 23.85 -2.10 16.60
N ARG A 143 23.09 -1.01 16.73
CA ARG A 143 23.25 0.04 17.74
C ARG A 143 21.94 0.81 17.93
N GLN A 144 21.87 1.66 18.94
CA GLN A 144 20.74 2.57 19.11
C GLN A 144 20.73 3.65 17.99
N PRO A 145 19.55 4.01 17.46
CA PRO A 145 19.42 5.08 16.47
C PRO A 145 19.71 6.45 17.11
N GLY A 146 20.61 7.21 16.50
CA GLY A 146 20.87 8.61 16.82
C GLY A 146 20.01 9.56 15.98
N TRP A 147 20.17 10.86 16.20
CA TRP A 147 19.38 11.90 15.49
C TRP A 147 19.59 11.89 13.97
N VAL A 148 20.81 11.59 13.49
CA VAL A 148 21.13 11.49 12.05
C VAL A 148 20.39 10.31 11.42
N ASP A 149 20.24 9.19 12.14
CA ASP A 149 19.53 8.02 11.63
C ASP A 149 18.05 8.34 11.46
N TRP A 150 17.44 8.99 12.46
CA TRP A 150 16.05 9.42 12.38
C TRP A 150 15.82 10.39 11.22
N LEU A 151 16.68 11.39 11.07
CA LEU A 151 16.62 12.32 9.93
C LEU A 151 16.72 11.57 8.58
N SER A 152 17.60 10.57 8.50
CA SER A 152 17.80 9.76 7.29
C SER A 152 16.60 8.84 7.00
N ILE A 153 16.00 8.25 8.03
CA ILE A 153 14.81 7.42 7.93
C ILE A 153 13.63 8.26 7.43
N ASP A 154 13.40 9.42 8.04
CA ASP A 154 12.30 10.31 7.69
C ASP A 154 12.45 10.86 6.26
N ALA A 155 13.64 11.39 5.93
CA ALA A 155 13.93 11.87 4.58
C ALA A 155 13.82 10.76 3.54
N GLY A 156 14.35 9.57 3.83
CA GLY A 156 14.25 8.41 2.95
C GLY A 156 12.80 7.96 2.73
N ALA A 157 12.01 7.90 3.79
CA ALA A 157 10.60 7.52 3.71
C ALA A 157 9.79 8.54 2.90
N LEU A 158 10.05 9.84 3.06
CA LEU A 158 9.44 10.90 2.26
C LEU A 158 9.84 10.83 0.78
N VAL A 159 11.11 10.54 0.48
CA VAL A 159 11.57 10.37 -0.92
C VAL A 159 10.91 9.14 -1.56
N LEU A 160 10.83 8.02 -0.84
CA LEU A 160 10.14 6.82 -1.32
C LEU A 160 8.65 7.08 -1.54
N MET A 161 8.00 7.78 -0.61
CA MET A 161 6.60 8.18 -0.75
C MET A 161 6.40 9.14 -1.93
N GLY A 162 7.24 10.16 -2.08
CA GLY A 162 7.20 11.09 -3.21
C GLY A 162 7.39 10.37 -4.55
N THR A 163 8.29 9.38 -4.60
CA THR A 163 8.49 8.52 -5.76
C THR A 163 7.24 7.68 -6.04
N TYR A 164 6.64 7.09 -5.01
CA TYR A 164 5.38 6.35 -5.14
C TYR A 164 4.27 7.23 -5.71
N ILE A 165 4.09 8.45 -5.19
CA ILE A 165 3.07 9.41 -5.66
C ILE A 165 3.35 9.84 -7.11
N ALA A 166 4.60 10.15 -7.44
CA ALA A 166 4.99 10.53 -8.80
C ALA A 166 4.71 9.41 -9.80
N LEU A 167 5.09 8.17 -9.47
CA LEU A 167 4.76 6.99 -10.26
C LEU A 167 3.25 6.83 -10.40
N ASN A 168 2.49 7.05 -9.31
CA ASN A 168 1.05 6.96 -9.32
C ASN A 168 0.43 7.98 -10.28
N GLN A 169 0.94 9.21 -10.30
CA GLN A 169 0.49 10.27 -11.20
C GLN A 169 0.83 9.98 -12.66
N VAL A 170 2.04 9.47 -12.95
CA VAL A 170 2.41 9.02 -14.29
C VAL A 170 1.46 7.93 -14.79
N LEU A 171 1.15 6.94 -13.94
CA LEU A 171 0.22 5.85 -14.29
C LEU A 171 -1.22 6.32 -14.47
N ALA A 172 -1.66 7.32 -13.70
CA ALA A 172 -2.98 7.93 -13.86
C ALA A 172 -3.10 8.68 -15.21
N ASN A 173 -2.00 9.29 -15.66
CA ASN A 173 -1.94 10.06 -16.91
C ASN A 173 -1.67 9.23 -18.17
N LEU A 174 -1.51 7.91 -18.07
CA LEU A 174 -1.30 7.07 -19.25
C LEU A 174 -2.55 7.08 -20.16
N PRO A 175 -2.38 7.05 -21.50
CA PRO A 175 -3.50 6.99 -22.42
C PRO A 175 -4.37 5.74 -22.20
N PRO A 176 -5.64 5.75 -22.62
CA PRO A 176 -6.54 4.60 -22.48
C PRO A 176 -5.95 3.33 -23.12
N GLN A 177 -6.06 2.18 -22.44
CA GLN A 177 -5.43 0.93 -22.89
C GLN A 177 -5.91 0.45 -24.27
N ARG A 178 -7.16 0.77 -24.67
CA ARG A 178 -7.76 0.35 -25.94
C ARG A 178 -7.22 1.05 -27.21
N VAL A 179 -6.25 1.94 -27.09
CA VAL A 179 -5.61 2.60 -28.24
C VAL A 179 -4.33 1.85 -28.67
N LEU A 180 -3.87 0.87 -27.88
CA LEU A 180 -2.60 0.15 -28.10
C LEU A 180 -2.78 -1.32 -28.54
N ASP A 181 -4.02 -1.79 -28.68
CA ASP A 181 -4.38 -3.07 -29.30
C ASP A 181 -4.93 -2.82 -30.72
#